data_AF-A0A2V6MY13-F1
#
_entry.id   AF-A0A2V6MY13-F1
#
_cell.length_a   1.000
_cell.length_b   1.000
_cell.length_c   1.000
_cell.angle_alpha   90.00
_cell.angle_beta   90.00
_cell.angle_gamma   90.00
#
_symmetry.space_group_name_H-M   'P 1'
#
loop_
_entity.id
_entity.type
_entity.pdbx_description
1 polymer ?
#
loop_
_entity_poly.entity_id
_entity_poly.type
_entity_poly.pdbx_seq_one_letter_code
_entity_poly.pdbx_strand_id
1 'polypeptide(L)' 'MRAMVLDKPKQPLQLRDVPKPNPGRGQLLVRVSACAVCRTDLHVVDGELP' A
#
# COMPACT_ATOMS: atom_id res chain seq x y z
N MET A 1 -5.57 -10.78 -3.56
CA MET A 1 -6.27 -9.57 -3.08
C MET A 1 -5.81 -8.41 -3.92
N ARG A 2 -6.69 -7.49 -4.28
CA ARG A 2 -6.31 -6.32 -5.08
C ARG A 2 -5.61 -5.29 -4.20
N ALA A 3 -4.51 -4.72 -4.68
CA ALA A 3 -3.76 -3.66 -4.02
C ALA A 3 -3.22 -2.67 -5.05
N MET A 4 -3.08 -1.40 -4.65
CA MET A 4 -2.32 -0.40 -5.41
C MET A 4 -0.86 -0.48 -4.97
N VAL A 5 0.04 -0.82 -5.89
CA VAL A 5 1.46 -1.08 -5.62
C VAL A 5 2.31 0.01 -6.27
N LEU A 6 3.20 0.62 -5.48
CA LEU A 6 4.24 1.53 -5.96
C LEU A 6 5.57 0.78 -6.02
N ASP A 7 6.09 0.49 -7.21
CA ASP A 7 7.37 -0.23 -7.34
C ASP A 7 8.57 0.67 -7.05
N LYS A 8 8.50 1.93 -7.47
CA LYS A 8 9.54 2.96 -7.27
C LYS A 8 8.88 4.33 -7.10
N PRO A 9 9.51 5.25 -6.33
CA PRO A 9 9.08 6.65 -6.32
C PRO A 9 9.04 7.24 -7.73
N LYS A 10 8.20 8.26 -7.91
CA LYS A 10 7.97 8.99 -9.15
C LYS A 10 7.39 8.13 -10.28
N GLN A 11 6.68 7.06 -9.92
CA GLN A 11 5.93 6.22 -10.84
C GLN A 11 4.45 6.12 -10.42
N PRO A 12 3.52 5.91 -11.36
CA PRO A 12 2.12 5.67 -11.01
C PRO A 12 1.95 4.37 -10.23
N LEU A 13 1.06 4.39 -9.22
CA LEU A 13 0.61 3.17 -8.54
C LEU A 13 -0.05 2.21 -9.54
N GLN A 14 0.25 0.93 -9.41
CA GLN A 14 -0.29 -0.13 -10.26
C GLN A 14 -1.29 -0.99 -9.49
N LEU A 15 -2.50 -1.14 -10.03
CA LEU A 15 -3.46 -2.10 -9.49
C LEU A 15 -2.98 -3.52 -9.79
N ARG A 16 -2.75 -4.34 -8.76
CA ARG A 16 -2.30 -5.74 -8.89
C ARG A 16 -3.09 -6.66 -7.98
N ASP A 17 -3.22 -7.91 -8.40
CA ASP A 17 -3.58 -9.01 -7.51
C ASP A 17 -2.33 -9.54 -6.81
N VAL A 18 -2.33 -9.48 -5.48
CA VAL A 18 -1.24 -9.97 -4.62
C VAL A 18 -1.72 -11.10 -3.72
N PRO A 19 -0.84 -12.01 -3.25
CA PRO A 19 -1.22 -13.06 -2.31
C PRO A 19 -1.88 -12.49 -1.05
N LYS A 20 -2.88 -13.19 -0.50
CA LYS A 20 -3.47 -12.83 0.77
C LYS A 20 -2.45 -13.12 1.89
N PRO A 21 -2.12 -12.14 2.76
CA PRO A 21 -1.14 -12.37 3.80
C PRO A 21 -1.68 -13.33 4.88
N ASN A 22 -0.79 -14.12 5.48
CA ASN A 22 -1.09 -15.00 6.60
C ASN A 22 -0.52 -14.40 7.89
N PRO A 23 -1.36 -14.02 8.88
CA PRO A 23 -0.88 -13.37 10.09
C PRO A 23 -0.10 -14.34 10.99
N GLY A 24 1.02 -13.87 11.55
CA GLY A 24 1.78 -14.56 12.59
C GLY A 24 1.23 -14.33 13.99
N ARG A 25 1.95 -14.83 15.01
CA ARG A 25 1.58 -14.64 16.42
C ARG A 25 1.54 -13.14 16.76
N GLY A 26 0.42 -12.68 17.31
CA GLY A 26 0.22 -11.28 17.70
C GLY A 26 -0.17 -10.32 16.56
N GLN A 27 -0.35 -10.82 15.34
CA GLN A 27 -0.78 -10.01 14.19
C GLN A 27 -2.28 -10.20 13.90
N LEU A 28 -2.89 -9.16 13.34
CA LEU A 28 -4.27 -9.19 12.85
C LEU A 28 -4.28 -9.05 11.33
N LEU A 29 -5.20 -9.77 10.69
CA LEU A 29 -5.52 -9.57 9.28
C LEU A 29 -6.82 -8.76 9.16
N VAL A 30 -6.72 -7.54 8.63
CA VAL A 30 -7.85 -6.61 8.49
C VAL A 30 -8.34 -6.60 7.05
N ARG A 31 -9.66 -6.69 6.85
CA ARG A 31 -10.29 -6.45 5.55
C ARG A 31 -10.54 -4.95 5.38
N VAL A 32 -9.73 -4.32 4.52
CA VAL A 32 -9.90 -2.89 4.19
C VAL A 32 -11.17 -2.69 3.36
N SER A 33 -12.11 -1.91 3.87
CA SER A 33 -13.37 -1.59 3.16
C SER A 33 -13.28 -0.26 2.39
N ALA A 34 -12.50 0.69 2.91
CA ALA A 34 -12.16 1.96 2.28
C ALA A 34 -10.77 2.41 2.77
N CYS A 35 -10.06 3.18 1.95
CA CYS A 35 -8.77 3.79 2.27
C CYS A 35 -8.73 5.18 1.65
N ALA A 36 -8.40 6.21 2.43
CA ALA A 36 -8.19 7.57 1.95
C ALA A 36 -6.71 7.80 1.65
N VAL A 37 -6.42 8.78 0.79
CA VAL A 37 -5.06 9.23 0.50
C VAL A 37 -4.83 10.54 1.23
N CYS A 38 -3.77 10.61 2.04
CA CYS A 38 -3.34 11.82 2.71
C CYS A 38 -2.10 12.42 2.03
N ARG A 39 -1.63 13.56 2.52
CA ARG A 39 -0.43 14.21 1.96
C ARG A 39 0.84 13.37 2.17
N THR A 40 0.94 12.62 3.27
CA THR A 40 2.08 11.74 3.53
C THR A 40 2.23 10.63 2.50
N ASP A 41 1.13 10.07 2.00
CA ASP A 41 1.18 9.09 0.91
C ASP A 41 1.79 9.69 -0.35
N LEU A 42 1.48 10.96 -0.65
CA LEU A 42 2.06 11.67 -1.79
C LEU A 42 3.55 11.94 -1.61
N HIS A 43 3.99 12.28 -0.40
CA HIS A 43 5.43 12.42 -0.09
C HIS A 43 6.21 11.12 -0.36
N VAL A 44 5.61 9.94 -0.10
CA VAL A 44 6.21 8.64 -0.46
C VAL A 44 6.28 8.49 -1.98
N VAL A 45 5.19 8.78 -2.69
CA VAL A 45 5.13 8.68 -4.17
C VAL A 45 6.14 9.60 -4.82
N ASP A 46 6.29 10.83 -4.35
CA ASP A 46 7.20 11.83 -4.91
C ASP A 46 8.68 11.56 -4.55
N GLY A 47 8.93 10.65 -3.60
CA GLY A 47 10.27 10.30 -3.13
C GLY A 47 10.88 11.38 -2.24
N GLU A 48 10.04 12.03 -1.42
CA GLU A 48 10.41 13.14 -0.54
C GLU A 48 10.72 12.69 0.90
N LEU A 49 10.58 11.39 1.20
CA LEU A 49 10.94 10.79 2.48
C LEU A 49 12.32 10.10 2.40
N PRO A 50 13.13 10.17 3.48
CA PRO A 50 14.47 9.57 3.54
C PRO A 50 14.47 8.03 3.51
#